data_AF-A0A7S3XGD9-F1
#
_entry.id   AF-A0A7S3XGD9-F1
#
_cell.length_a   1.000
_cell.length_b   1.000
_cell.length_c   1.000
_cell.angle_alpha   90.00
_cell.angle_beta   90.00
_cell.angle_gamma   90.00
#
_symmetry.space_group_name_H-M   'P 1'
#
loop_
_entity.id
_entity.type
_entity.pdbx_description
1 polymer ?
#
loop_
_entity_poly.entity_id
_entity_poly.type
_entity_poly.pdbx_seq_one_letter_code
_entity_poly.pdbx_strand_id
1 'polypeptide(L)'
;KSNVSPFLLHPSKLLTNVIVDTHFITRDRMGRLAAFVARLWKDGKKAFAIGIDEQTAIAIDASGKATMLQQGKDGGRAFVLMPTDGPEVCESGKDLEFSDITVQKLDAAYGDTFDFASFSGGVSSQKYKISASINSN
;
A
#
# COMPACT_ATOMS: atom_id res chain seq x y z
N LYS A 1 33.66 -6.40 -22.31
CA LYS A 1 32.75 -5.35 -21.80
C LYS A 1 32.13 -5.90 -20.52
N SER A 2 32.51 -5.37 -19.37
CA SER A 2 31.99 -5.79 -18.06
C SER A 2 30.51 -5.41 -17.96
N ASN A 3 29.66 -6.39 -17.68
CA ASN A 3 28.26 -6.15 -17.30
C ASN A 3 28.26 -5.55 -15.89
N VAL A 4 28.34 -4.23 -15.80
CA VAL A 4 28.09 -3.52 -14.54
C VAL A 4 26.59 -3.27 -14.50
N SER A 5 25.87 -4.05 -13.70
CA SER A 5 24.50 -3.74 -13.31
C SER A 5 24.52 -2.35 -12.65
N PRO A 6 23.72 -1.37 -13.11
CA PRO A 6 23.62 -0.09 -12.44
C PRO A 6 23.25 -0.33 -10.97
N PHE A 7 23.99 0.31 -10.06
CA PHE A 7 23.77 0.25 -8.61
C PHE A 7 22.33 0.63 -8.18
N LEU A 8 21.56 1.22 -9.10
CA LEU A 8 20.16 1.64 -8.91
C LEU A 8 19.13 0.79 -9.69
N LEU A 9 19.56 -0.23 -10.45
CA LEU A 9 18.63 -1.23 -10.98
C LEU A 9 18.54 -2.38 -9.99
N HIS A 10 17.66 -2.23 -9.00
CA HIS A 10 17.24 -3.37 -8.19
C HIS A 10 16.49 -4.35 -9.13
N PRO A 11 16.92 -5.63 -9.25
CA PRO A 11 16.26 -6.62 -10.12
C PRO A 11 14.79 -6.92 -9.75
N SER A 12 14.33 -6.42 -8.61
CA SER A 12 13.00 -6.72 -8.11
C SER A 12 11.98 -5.82 -8.81
N LYS A 13 11.15 -6.43 -9.66
CA LYS A 13 9.89 -5.82 -10.15
C LYS A 13 8.81 -5.72 -9.05
N LEU A 14 9.17 -6.01 -7.80
CA LEU A 14 8.25 -6.18 -6.67
C LEU A 14 7.39 -4.93 -6.42
N LEU A 15 7.96 -3.75 -6.65
CA LEU A 15 7.28 -2.47 -6.39
C LEU A 15 6.93 -1.69 -7.68
N THR A 16 7.05 -2.30 -8.86
CA THR A 16 6.83 -1.60 -10.15
C THR A 16 5.45 -0.95 -10.26
N ASN A 17 4.43 -1.57 -9.68
CA ASN A 17 3.05 -1.07 -9.69
C ASN A 17 2.56 -0.74 -8.27
N VAL A 18 3.45 -0.20 -7.44
CA VAL A 18 3.14 0.12 -6.05
C VAL A 18 3.41 1.60 -5.80
N ILE A 19 2.43 2.30 -5.24
CA ILE A 19 2.63 3.65 -4.72
C ILE A 19 2.79 3.62 -3.20
N VAL A 20 3.64 4.50 -2.67
CA VAL A 20 3.94 4.58 -1.25
C VAL A 20 3.60 5.98 -0.74
N ASP A 21 2.91 6.04 0.39
CA ASP A 21 2.61 7.27 1.12
C ASP A 21 3.08 7.15 2.57
N THR A 22 3.77 8.18 3.07
CA THR A 22 4.38 8.18 4.42
C THR A 22 3.64 9.14 5.36
N HIS A 23 3.94 9.10 6.66
CA HIS A 23 3.25 9.90 7.69
C HIS A 23 1.74 9.66 7.65
N PHE A 24 1.38 8.38 7.52
CA PHE A 24 0.07 8.00 7.01
C PHE A 24 -1.05 8.23 8.02
N ILE A 25 -0.89 7.80 9.27
CA ILE A 25 -1.93 7.95 10.30
C ILE A 25 -1.96 9.38 10.80
N THR A 26 -0.80 9.97 11.12
CA THR A 26 -0.68 11.31 11.71
C THR A 26 -1.31 12.43 10.85
N ARG A 27 -1.58 12.15 9.57
CA ARG A 27 -2.17 13.10 8.62
C ARG A 27 -3.46 12.62 7.96
N ASP A 28 -4.06 11.54 8.48
CA ASP A 28 -5.32 10.98 7.97
C ASP A 28 -5.31 10.74 6.44
N ARG A 29 -4.26 10.09 5.93
CA ARG A 29 -3.95 10.02 4.50
C ARG A 29 -4.64 8.87 3.75
N MET A 30 -5.56 8.13 4.40
CA MET A 30 -6.25 7.01 3.76
C MET A 30 -7.04 7.44 2.53
N GLY A 31 -7.83 8.50 2.63
CA GLY A 31 -8.62 9.02 1.49
C GLY A 31 -7.75 9.46 0.31
N ARG A 32 -6.63 10.13 0.60
CA ARG A 32 -5.68 10.55 -0.44
C ARG A 32 -5.04 9.36 -1.15
N LEU A 33 -4.59 8.36 -0.37
CA LEU A 33 -3.96 7.17 -0.93
C LEU A 33 -4.95 6.40 -1.81
N ALA A 34 -6.19 6.22 -1.35
CA ALA A 34 -7.25 5.60 -2.14
C ALA A 34 -7.52 6.37 -3.45
N ALA A 35 -7.54 7.72 -3.41
CA ALA A 35 -7.72 8.55 -4.60
C ALA A 35 -6.58 8.40 -5.61
N PHE A 36 -5.32 8.33 -5.16
CA PHE A 36 -4.19 8.11 -6.05
C PHE A 36 -4.24 6.74 -6.72
N VAL A 37 -4.61 5.69 -5.97
CA VAL A 37 -4.81 4.35 -6.54
C VAL A 37 -5.95 4.36 -7.55
N ALA A 38 -7.09 4.96 -7.21
CA ALA A 38 -8.25 5.08 -8.10
C ALA A 38 -7.87 5.71 -9.45
N ARG A 39 -7.11 6.82 -9.41
CA ARG A 39 -6.65 7.50 -10.63
C ARG A 39 -5.78 6.58 -11.50
N LEU A 40 -4.82 5.87 -10.90
CA LEU A 40 -3.97 4.94 -11.64
C LEU A 40 -4.80 3.83 -12.29
N TRP A 41 -5.77 3.27 -11.57
CA TRP A 41 -6.67 2.25 -12.11
C TRP A 41 -7.53 2.80 -13.26
N LYS A 42 -8.06 4.02 -13.13
CA LYS A 42 -8.80 4.71 -14.20
C LYS A 42 -7.94 4.96 -15.44
N ASP A 43 -6.63 5.17 -15.26
CA ASP A 43 -5.63 5.31 -16.34
C ASP A 43 -5.13 3.95 -16.91
N GLY A 44 -5.76 2.84 -16.52
CA GLY A 44 -5.40 1.50 -17.00
C GLY A 44 -4.16 0.90 -16.34
N LYS A 45 -3.64 1.53 -15.28
CA LYS A 45 -2.51 1.03 -14.49
C LYS A 45 -3.03 0.38 -13.20
N LYS A 46 -3.12 -0.95 -13.21
CA LYS A 46 -3.45 -1.72 -12.00
C LYS A 46 -2.33 -1.57 -10.99
N ALA A 47 -2.59 -0.86 -9.91
CA ALA A 47 -1.61 -0.53 -8.89
C ALA A 47 -2.10 -0.94 -7.49
N PHE A 48 -1.15 -1.32 -6.66
CA PHE A 48 -1.34 -1.45 -5.21
C PHE A 48 -0.78 -0.21 -4.51
N ALA A 49 -1.12 -0.05 -3.24
CA ALA A 49 -0.62 1.06 -2.44
C ALA A 49 -0.18 0.63 -1.06
N ILE A 50 0.76 1.38 -0.49
CA ILE A 50 1.25 1.20 0.87
C ILE A 50 1.22 2.55 1.59
N GLY A 51 0.46 2.63 2.69
CA GLY A 51 0.56 3.71 3.66
C GLY A 51 1.50 3.29 4.79
N ILE A 52 2.55 4.06 5.07
CA ILE A 52 3.53 3.78 6.13
C ILE A 52 3.42 4.90 7.18
N ASP A 53 3.20 4.51 8.44
CA ASP A 53 3.11 5.46 9.53
C ASP A 53 4.49 6.06 9.90
N GLU A 54 4.49 7.09 10.73
CA GLU A 54 5.73 7.63 11.29
C GLU A 54 6.49 6.56 12.08
N GLN A 55 7.81 6.75 12.19
CA GLN A 55 8.71 5.84 12.92
C GLN A 55 8.60 4.36 12.46
N THR A 56 8.09 4.12 11.25
CA THR A 56 7.86 2.79 10.70
C THR A 56 8.60 2.63 9.38
N ALA A 57 9.17 1.45 9.14
CA ALA A 57 9.74 1.09 7.86
C ALA A 57 9.38 -0.36 7.48
N ILE A 58 9.34 -0.63 6.18
CA ILE A 58 9.16 -1.98 5.64
C ILE A 58 10.47 -2.35 4.93
N ALA A 59 11.18 -3.35 5.46
CA ALA A 59 12.38 -3.89 4.82
C ALA A 59 11.99 -5.13 4.00
N ILE A 60 12.22 -5.08 2.69
CA ILE A 60 11.90 -6.16 1.76
C ILE A 60 13.21 -6.85 1.35
N ASP A 61 13.31 -8.16 1.57
CA ASP A 61 14.47 -8.94 1.16
C ASP A 61 14.40 -9.35 -0.32
N ALA A 62 15.45 -10.01 -0.82
CA ALA A 62 15.53 -10.44 -2.21
C ALA A 62 14.47 -11.46 -2.63
N SER A 63 13.83 -12.15 -1.68
CA SER A 63 12.72 -13.08 -1.93
C SER A 63 11.36 -12.38 -2.04
N GLY A 64 11.29 -11.09 -1.69
CA GLY A 64 10.06 -10.31 -1.63
C GLY A 64 9.36 -10.36 -0.28
N LYS A 65 9.91 -11.10 0.69
CA LYS A 65 9.40 -11.12 2.05
C LYS A 65 9.76 -9.83 2.76
N ALA A 66 8.77 -9.22 3.37
CA ALA A 66 8.88 -7.99 4.11
C ALA A 66 8.81 -8.21 5.62
N THR A 67 9.68 -7.47 6.31
CA THR A 67 9.70 -7.35 7.77
C THR A 67 9.40 -5.90 8.15
N MET A 68 8.50 -5.73 9.12
CA MET A 68 8.22 -4.42 9.71
C MET A 68 9.34 -4.03 10.67
N LEU A 69 9.83 -2.80 10.53
CA LEU A 69 10.77 -2.16 11.44
C LEU A 69 10.09 -0.95 12.08
N GLN A 70 10.40 -0.70 13.34
CA GLN A 70 9.83 0.42 14.09
C GLN A 70 10.90 1.12 14.92
N GLN A 71 10.71 2.42 15.12
CA GLN A 71 11.41 3.22 16.11
C GLN A 71 10.44 3.52 17.25
N GLY A 72 10.93 3.47 18.50
CA GLY A 72 10.08 3.70 19.67
C GLY A 72 9.38 2.45 20.18
N LYS A 73 8.47 2.64 21.15
CA LYS A 73 7.72 1.55 21.82
C LYS A 73 6.28 1.44 21.32
N ASP A 74 5.78 2.50 20.69
CA ASP A 74 4.42 2.55 20.18
C ASP A 74 4.44 1.95 18.78
N GLY A 75 3.84 0.75 18.65
CA GLY A 75 3.82 -0.08 17.45
C GLY A 75 3.85 0.67 16.10
N GLY A 76 4.80 0.33 15.23
CA GLY A 76 4.88 0.85 13.86
C GLY A 76 3.86 0.19 12.93
N ARG A 77 3.14 0.98 12.14
CA ARG A 77 2.00 0.51 11.34
C ARG A 77 2.17 0.79 9.85
N ALA A 78 1.70 -0.16 9.04
CA ALA A 78 1.56 0.02 7.61
C ALA A 78 0.23 -0.54 7.11
N PHE A 79 -0.22 -0.04 5.97
CA PHE A 79 -1.50 -0.38 5.36
C PHE A 79 -1.29 -0.70 3.89
N VAL A 80 -1.53 -1.94 3.50
CA VAL A 80 -1.44 -2.38 2.10
C VAL A 80 -2.83 -2.37 1.50
N LEU A 81 -3.05 -1.51 0.50
CA LEU A 81 -4.29 -1.41 -0.26
C LEU A 81 -4.18 -2.28 -1.51
N MET A 82 -5.12 -3.21 -1.64
CA MET A 82 -5.16 -4.25 -2.66
C MET A 82 -6.53 -4.23 -3.36
N PRO A 83 -6.81 -3.21 -4.20
CA PRO A 83 -7.98 -3.24 -5.06
C PRO A 83 -7.90 -4.40 -6.06
N THR A 84 -9.05 -5.02 -6.33
CA THR A 84 -9.21 -6.05 -7.36
C THR A 84 -9.81 -5.48 -8.64
N ASP A 85 -10.53 -4.38 -8.52
CA ASP A 85 -11.27 -3.71 -9.59
C ASP A 85 -10.98 -2.19 -9.58
N GLY A 86 -11.37 -1.51 -10.65
CA GLY A 86 -11.20 -0.06 -10.77
C GLY A 86 -12.33 0.72 -10.10
N PRO A 87 -12.17 2.05 -9.91
CA PRO A 87 -13.21 2.89 -9.33
C PRO A 87 -14.43 3.00 -10.25
N GLU A 88 -15.62 3.04 -9.65
CA GLU A 88 -16.89 3.30 -10.33
C GLU A 88 -16.94 4.75 -10.85
N VAL A 89 -16.48 5.71 -10.06
CA VAL A 89 -16.41 7.14 -10.44
C VAL A 89 -15.04 7.70 -10.09
N CYS A 90 -14.31 8.19 -11.10
CA CYS A 90 -13.02 8.87 -10.90
C CYS A 90 -12.81 9.92 -12.00
N GLU A 91 -13.52 11.04 -11.86
CA GLU A 91 -13.59 12.13 -12.85
C GLU A 91 -13.45 13.49 -12.16
N SER A 92 -12.91 14.47 -12.88
CA SER A 92 -12.74 15.82 -12.32
C SER A 92 -14.08 16.45 -11.96
N GLY A 93 -14.18 17.04 -10.77
CA GLY A 93 -15.40 17.71 -10.29
C GLY A 93 -16.51 16.77 -9.82
N LYS A 94 -16.29 15.45 -9.84
CA LYS A 94 -17.18 14.45 -9.22
C LYS A 94 -16.52 13.85 -7.98
N ASP A 95 -17.35 13.47 -7.02
CA ASP A 95 -16.87 12.71 -5.87
C ASP A 95 -16.38 11.32 -6.30
N LEU A 96 -15.39 10.80 -5.58
CA LEU A 96 -14.82 9.49 -5.84
C LEU A 96 -15.76 8.39 -5.34
N GLU A 97 -16.09 7.46 -6.23
CA GLU A 97 -16.68 6.17 -5.87
C GLU A 97 -15.68 5.08 -6.19
N PHE A 98 -15.24 4.37 -5.15
CA PHE A 98 -14.32 3.26 -5.25
C PHE A 98 -14.60 2.25 -4.13
N SER A 99 -15.28 1.17 -4.48
CA SER A 99 -15.77 0.20 -3.49
C SER A 99 -14.81 -0.95 -3.19
N ASP A 100 -15.00 -1.57 -2.03
CA ASP A 100 -14.49 -2.91 -1.70
C ASP A 100 -12.95 -3.06 -1.77
N ILE A 101 -12.21 -1.98 -1.55
CA ILE A 101 -10.75 -2.00 -1.52
C ILE A 101 -10.32 -2.81 -0.30
N THR A 102 -9.63 -3.93 -0.53
CA THR A 102 -9.06 -4.71 0.57
C THR A 102 -7.89 -3.95 1.17
N VAL A 103 -7.92 -3.75 2.48
CA VAL A 103 -6.84 -3.18 3.26
C VAL A 103 -6.31 -4.23 4.21
N GLN A 104 -4.99 -4.39 4.18
CA GLN A 104 -4.27 -5.19 5.16
C GLN A 104 -3.41 -4.28 6.03
N LYS A 105 -3.75 -4.18 7.31
CA LYS A 105 -3.01 -3.40 8.31
C LYS A 105 -1.97 -4.30 8.97
N LEU A 106 -0.70 -3.96 8.77
CA LEU A 106 0.47 -4.59 9.38
C LEU A 106 0.89 -3.80 10.62
N ASP A 107 1.19 -4.50 11.71
CA ASP A 107 1.71 -3.89 12.94
C ASP A 107 3.02 -4.57 13.38
N ALA A 108 4.07 -3.76 13.52
CA ALA A 108 5.39 -4.21 13.94
C ALA A 108 5.38 -4.82 15.36
N ALA A 109 4.48 -4.36 16.24
CA ALA A 109 4.36 -4.91 17.59
C ALA A 109 3.90 -6.37 17.61
N TYR A 110 3.21 -6.82 16.57
CA TYR A 110 2.76 -8.21 16.41
C TYR A 110 3.69 -9.04 15.52
N GLY A 111 4.78 -8.46 15.01
CA GLY A 111 5.68 -9.15 14.09
C GLY A 111 5.03 -9.48 12.75
N ASP A 112 4.05 -8.66 12.32
CA ASP A 112 3.39 -8.87 11.04
C ASP A 112 4.41 -8.82 9.88
N THR A 113 4.23 -9.73 8.93
CA THR A 113 5.04 -9.83 7.71
C THR A 113 4.14 -9.78 6.49
N PHE A 114 4.69 -9.41 5.34
CA PHE A 114 3.97 -9.40 4.06
C PHE A 114 4.89 -9.88 2.95
N ASP A 115 4.37 -10.60 1.97
CA ASP A 115 5.12 -11.05 0.81
C ASP A 115 4.71 -10.22 -0.42
N PHE A 116 5.62 -9.38 -0.90
CA PHE A 116 5.42 -8.51 -2.05
C PHE A 116 5.58 -9.22 -3.39
N ALA A 117 6.10 -10.45 -3.41
CA ALA A 117 6.14 -11.26 -4.63
C ALA A 117 4.76 -11.86 -4.93
N SER A 118 4.05 -12.30 -3.89
CA SER A 118 2.69 -12.85 -4.00
C SER A 118 1.58 -11.85 -3.65
N PHE A 119 1.94 -10.66 -3.16
CA PHE A 119 1.01 -9.67 -2.61
C PHE A 119 0.05 -10.28 -1.57
N SER A 120 0.62 -11.04 -0.64
CA SER A 120 -0.13 -11.80 0.36
C SER A 120 0.62 -11.86 1.70
N GLY A 121 0.06 -12.56 2.69
CA GLY A 121 0.69 -12.75 4.00
C GLY A 121 -0.06 -12.04 5.12
N GLY A 122 0.67 -11.66 6.17
CA GLY A 122 0.17 -11.11 7.44
C GLY A 122 -0.94 -11.95 8.03
N VAL A 123 -0.64 -13.22 8.28
CA VAL A 123 -1.62 -14.22 8.75
C VAL A 123 -2.28 -13.82 10.08
N SER A 124 -1.58 -13.02 10.91
CA SER A 124 -2.06 -12.39 12.14
C SER A 124 -2.59 -10.96 11.96
N SER A 125 -2.41 -10.38 10.78
CA SER A 125 -2.66 -8.96 10.53
C SER A 125 -4.14 -8.69 10.28
N GLN A 126 -4.60 -7.47 10.61
CA GLN A 126 -5.99 -7.09 10.46
C GLN A 126 -6.32 -6.85 8.98
N LYS A 127 -7.34 -7.53 8.46
CA LYS A 127 -7.85 -7.34 7.10
C LYS A 127 -9.28 -6.82 7.15
N TYR A 128 -9.53 -5.77 6.40
CA TYR A 128 -10.85 -5.15 6.30
C TYR A 128 -11.01 -4.52 4.91
N LYS A 129 -12.24 -4.10 4.60
CA LYS A 129 -12.53 -3.38 3.36
C LYS A 129 -12.82 -1.92 3.65
N ILE A 130 -12.43 -1.06 2.72
CA ILE A 130 -12.83 0.35 2.71
C ILE A 130 -13.50 0.65 1.37
N SER A 131 -14.38 1.64 1.39
CA SER A 131 -14.95 2.24 0.19
C SER A 131 -14.81 3.75 0.28
N ALA A 132 -14.53 4.39 -0.85
CA ALA A 132 -14.77 5.81 -1.04
C ALA A 132 -16.16 5.94 -1.69
N SER A 133 -17.06 6.69 -1.08
CA SER A 133 -18.42 6.87 -1.58
C SER A 133 -18.99 8.19 -1.07
N ILE A 134 -19.96 8.73 -1.81
CA ILE A 134 -20.78 9.84 -1.31
C ILE A 134 -21.64 9.30 -0.15
N ASN A 135 -21.55 9.93 1.02
CA ASN A 135 -22.53 9.68 2.07
C ASN A 135 -23.89 10.20 1.59
N SER A 136 -24.76 9.30 1.18
CA SER A 136 -26.16 9.63 0.95
C SER A 136 -26.82 9.75 2.33
N ASN A 137 -27.18 10.98 2.72
CA ASN A 137 -28.03 11.23 3.89
C ASN A 137 -29.45 10.72 3.65
#